data_AF-W4G6C3-F1
#
_entry.id   AF-W4G6C3-F1
#
_cell.length_a   1.000
_cell.length_b   1.000
_cell.length_c   1.000
_cell.angle_alpha   90.00
_cell.angle_beta   90.00
_cell.angle_gamma   90.00
#
_symmetry.space_group_name_H-M   'P 1'
#
loop_
_entity.id
_entity.type
_entity.pdbx_description
1 polymer ?
#
loop_
_entity_poly.entity_id
_entity_poly.type
_entity_poly.pdbx_seq_one_letter_code
_entity_poly.pdbx_strand_id
1 'polypeptide(L)'
;MANPVGQVWGNDHLVGELLPFLDATSLGRAECVCVAWRRLSTDLALWSRLCLATPRCVVGPASQGLHDSVGSKRYIQLVMSRRRHHLLRRHDLRALVDSDLWTRLVADDKWLVRLHIAFAMDTVLPHMEGSDAAHVLGAFSEVLDDAFGEFGVARELLLLALVCDEAAWITHHLALLAEKQQDYDQAEHWFQRGYDLDHTYVPNALNFAVFMEERRLRYDEAEELYAHALQHAATPRHSLDVYFAMADFYLLKRRDIPRTHAVLAQAYHSLKAITNVDAVCGRDVQVAIQYAEFLVYVCHDFPTAATVFKVLLQRWTFEQSRKGKVQSDVATFLQIGLLSYAICVVFSTSNRVMALRLVDQAAAVEQCVANLLPDLVQTTAQRVVKRYKLTAAAVVQHTPDLCRPVTCKQDFDSLAPLMGLLYYLNGDTDAAMALWAAYIRRLANIHSPEYAFAGYCTGMVLHVADRRPAAAKAIKKAFTVDAHNLQYQNVDLVLREAAHPPSNVVSTEHGDRRRLRALTCRDVLMSYYLAHQLETPPPTTSNSGLRRGGV
;
A
#
# COMPACT_ATOMS: atom_id res chain seq x y z
N MET A 1 -53.70 -19.19 23.56
CA MET A 1 -53.59 -18.09 22.58
C MET A 1 -52.15 -17.62 22.60
N ALA A 2 -51.37 -18.04 21.62
CA ALA A 2 -49.95 -17.73 21.51
C ALA A 2 -49.80 -16.32 20.92
N ASN A 3 -49.10 -15.44 21.64
CA ASN A 3 -48.74 -14.12 21.15
C ASN A 3 -47.63 -14.31 20.08
N PRO A 4 -47.79 -13.82 18.84
CA PRO A 4 -46.77 -14.01 17.82
C PRO A 4 -45.49 -13.28 18.26
N VAL A 5 -44.37 -13.98 18.13
CA VAL A 5 -43.03 -13.47 18.45
C VAL A 5 -42.76 -12.25 17.55
N GLY A 6 -42.88 -11.04 18.10
CA GLY A 6 -42.54 -9.80 17.39
C GLY A 6 -43.32 -8.54 17.79
N GLN A 7 -44.53 -8.64 18.35
CA GLN A 7 -45.28 -7.46 18.82
C GLN A 7 -45.12 -7.27 20.32
N VAL A 8 -44.36 -6.25 20.74
CA VAL A 8 -44.18 -5.93 22.17
C VAL A 8 -45.44 -5.25 22.73
N TRP A 9 -46.25 -4.57 21.91
CA TRP A 9 -47.50 -3.91 22.32
C TRP A 9 -48.60 -4.07 21.27
N GLY A 10 -49.75 -4.60 21.67
CA GLY A 10 -50.98 -4.57 20.88
C GLY A 10 -51.73 -3.23 20.96
N ASN A 11 -51.04 -2.11 21.21
CA ASN A 11 -51.66 -0.82 21.50
C ASN A 11 -50.87 0.36 20.89
N ASP A 12 -51.02 0.53 19.58
CA ASP A 12 -50.40 1.62 18.81
C ASP A 12 -50.73 3.02 19.34
N HIS A 13 -51.90 3.16 19.96
CA HIS A 13 -52.36 4.41 20.58
C HIS A 13 -51.47 4.87 21.74
N LEU A 14 -51.02 3.93 22.58
CA LEU A 14 -50.24 4.23 23.79
C LEU A 14 -48.79 4.60 23.44
N VAL A 15 -48.26 4.02 22.36
CA VAL A 15 -46.99 4.43 21.75
C VAL A 15 -47.08 5.87 21.23
N GLY A 16 -48.19 6.22 20.57
CA GLY A 16 -48.44 7.58 20.09
C GLY A 16 -48.42 8.64 21.20
N GLU A 17 -49.02 8.34 22.36
CA GLU A 17 -49.06 9.24 23.52
C GLU A 17 -47.72 9.37 24.26
N LEU A 18 -46.87 8.35 24.19
CA LEU A 18 -45.55 8.35 24.85
C LEU A 18 -44.45 9.02 24.01
N LEU A 19 -44.57 9.03 22.68
CA LEU A 19 -43.57 9.61 21.77
C LEU A 19 -43.19 11.08 22.08
N PRO A 20 -44.11 11.98 22.47
CA PRO A 20 -43.77 13.36 22.86
C PRO A 20 -42.85 13.47 24.07
N PHE A 21 -42.82 12.44 24.94
CA PHE A 21 -42.05 12.43 26.19
C PHE A 21 -40.79 11.57 26.10
N LEU A 22 -40.59 10.83 25.01
CA LEU A 22 -39.45 9.94 24.80
C LEU A 22 -38.53 10.50 23.70
N ASP A 23 -37.30 10.85 24.06
CA ASP A 23 -36.24 11.15 23.09
C ASP A 23 -35.27 9.97 22.92
N ALA A 24 -34.46 9.99 21.86
CA ALA A 24 -33.49 8.93 21.58
C ALA A 24 -32.54 8.67 22.75
N THR A 25 -32.21 9.70 23.53
CA THR A 25 -31.37 9.61 24.73
C THR A 25 -32.07 8.85 25.85
N SER A 26 -33.34 9.18 26.12
CA SER A 26 -34.16 8.54 27.16
C SER A 26 -34.44 7.08 26.83
N LEU A 27 -34.75 6.78 25.57
CA LEU A 27 -34.97 5.40 25.11
C LEU A 27 -33.70 4.55 25.18
N GLY A 28 -32.54 5.14 24.85
CA GLY A 28 -31.24 4.47 24.99
C GLY A 28 -30.87 4.19 26.45
N ARG A 29 -31.18 5.10 27.37
CA ARG A 29 -30.95 4.91 28.82
C ARG A 29 -31.91 3.90 29.45
N ALA A 30 -33.14 3.82 28.93
CA ALA A 30 -34.15 2.88 29.42
C ALA A 30 -33.70 1.41 29.32
N GLU A 31 -32.83 1.08 28.35
CA GLU A 31 -32.25 -0.25 28.17
C GLU A 31 -31.53 -0.80 29.43
N CYS A 32 -31.00 0.11 30.25
CA CYS A 32 -30.28 -0.19 31.48
C CYS A 32 -31.17 -0.22 32.74
N VAL A 33 -32.45 0.13 32.63
CA VAL A 33 -33.37 0.26 33.79
C VAL A 33 -33.95 -1.08 34.20
N CYS A 34 -34.58 -1.82 33.27
CA CYS A 34 -35.08 -3.17 33.52
C CYS A 34 -35.33 -3.95 32.23
N VAL A 35 -35.63 -5.26 32.35
CA VAL A 35 -35.89 -6.16 31.20
C VAL A 35 -37.06 -5.67 30.33
N ALA A 36 -38.10 -5.09 30.92
CA ALA A 36 -39.24 -4.56 30.17
C ALA A 36 -38.84 -3.34 29.30
N TRP A 37 -38.07 -2.41 29.86
CA TRP A 37 -37.55 -1.25 29.12
C TRP A 37 -36.51 -1.64 28.07
N ARG A 38 -35.71 -2.68 28.32
CA ARG A 38 -34.80 -3.25 27.32
C ARG A 38 -35.55 -3.80 26.11
N ARG A 39 -36.68 -4.50 26.31
CA ARG A 39 -37.51 -4.98 25.20
C ARG A 39 -38.09 -3.83 24.37
N LEU A 40 -38.45 -2.73 25.03
CA LEU A 40 -38.94 -1.52 24.38
C LEU A 40 -37.84 -0.80 23.59
N SER A 41 -36.62 -0.69 24.13
CA SER A 41 -35.49 -0.05 23.45
C SER A 41 -34.94 -0.86 22.26
N THR A 42 -35.40 -2.11 22.09
CA THR A 42 -35.10 -2.97 20.94
C THR A 42 -36.20 -3.01 19.88
N ASP A 43 -37.35 -2.34 20.11
CA ASP A 43 -38.48 -2.34 19.18
C ASP A 43 -38.22 -1.42 17.97
N LEU A 44 -38.08 -2.02 16.78
CA LEU A 44 -37.78 -1.31 15.53
C LEU A 44 -38.90 -0.34 15.10
N ALA A 45 -40.17 -0.68 15.37
CA ALA A 45 -41.31 0.15 14.99
C ALA A 45 -41.34 1.45 15.80
N LEU A 46 -40.98 1.36 17.08
CA LEU A 46 -40.88 2.53 17.96
C LEU A 46 -39.78 3.50 17.51
N TRP A 47 -38.59 2.99 17.17
CA TRP A 47 -37.51 3.82 16.65
C TRP A 47 -37.86 4.44 15.29
N SER A 48 -38.56 3.71 14.42
CA SER A 48 -39.05 4.23 13.13
C SER A 48 -40.02 5.39 13.32
N ARG A 49 -40.99 5.24 14.23
CA ARG A 49 -41.94 6.32 14.58
C ARG A 49 -41.24 7.52 15.19
N LEU A 50 -40.22 7.29 16.02
CA LEU A 50 -39.42 8.37 16.61
C LEU A 50 -38.62 9.13 15.55
N CYS A 51 -38.05 8.44 14.54
CA CYS A 51 -37.42 9.11 13.39
C CYS A 51 -38.42 10.02 12.66
N LEU A 52 -39.61 9.51 12.35
CA LEU A 52 -40.66 10.28 11.66
C LEU A 52 -41.16 11.47 12.49
N ALA A 53 -41.29 11.30 13.80
CA ALA A 53 -41.71 12.37 14.71
C ALA A 53 -40.61 13.42 14.95
N THR A 54 -39.34 13.07 14.72
CA THR A 54 -38.21 13.98 14.95
C THR A 54 -38.05 14.94 13.76
N PRO A 55 -38.17 16.27 13.95
CA PRO A 55 -38.10 17.22 12.85
C PRO A 55 -36.74 17.15 12.13
N ARG A 56 -36.73 17.13 10.79
CA ARG A 56 -35.50 17.04 9.97
C ARG A 56 -34.60 15.85 10.34
N CYS A 57 -35.20 14.70 10.69
CA CYS A 57 -34.47 13.46 10.90
C CYS A 57 -34.12 12.80 9.56
N VAL A 58 -35.10 12.70 8.67
CA VAL A 58 -34.92 12.40 7.24
C VAL A 58 -35.31 13.65 6.46
N VAL A 59 -34.49 14.04 5.48
CA VAL A 59 -34.62 15.31 4.75
C VAL A 59 -34.78 15.13 3.24
N GLY A 60 -34.53 13.93 2.72
CA GLY A 60 -34.65 13.60 1.30
C GLY A 60 -34.26 12.15 1.00
N PRO A 61 -34.09 11.80 -0.28
CA PRO A 61 -33.81 10.43 -0.72
C PRO A 61 -32.50 9.85 -0.19
N ALA A 62 -31.42 10.64 -0.13
CA ALA A 62 -30.12 10.13 0.31
C ALA A 62 -30.12 9.81 1.82
N SER A 63 -30.73 10.69 2.62
CA SER A 63 -30.92 10.46 4.06
C SER A 63 -31.91 9.32 4.35
N GLN A 64 -32.95 9.15 3.52
CA GLN A 64 -33.85 7.99 3.61
C GLN A 64 -33.12 6.69 3.28
N GLY A 65 -32.33 6.64 2.20
CA GLY A 65 -31.56 5.46 1.83
C GLY A 65 -30.55 5.03 2.92
N LEU A 66 -29.91 5.99 3.59
CA LEU A 66 -29.04 5.70 4.73
C LEU A 66 -29.83 5.24 5.97
N HIS A 67 -31.00 5.81 6.22
CA HIS A 67 -31.89 5.34 7.28
C HIS A 67 -32.27 3.87 7.07
N ASP A 68 -32.62 3.50 5.85
CA ASP A 68 -33.07 2.15 5.51
C ASP A 68 -31.93 1.12 5.59
N SER A 69 -30.70 1.51 5.26
CA SER A 69 -29.53 0.62 5.33
C SER A 69 -28.99 0.41 6.74
N VAL A 70 -29.00 1.46 7.58
CA VAL A 70 -28.38 1.43 8.93
C VAL A 70 -29.38 1.10 10.03
N GLY A 71 -30.68 1.30 9.77
CA GLY A 71 -31.79 1.07 10.69
C GLY A 71 -32.06 2.25 11.63
N SER A 72 -33.34 2.43 11.98
CA SER A 72 -33.87 3.63 12.65
C SER A 72 -33.19 3.98 13.97
N LYS A 73 -32.90 2.99 14.83
CA LYS A 73 -32.25 3.20 16.14
C LYS A 73 -30.87 3.84 15.98
N ARG A 74 -30.04 3.28 15.10
CA ARG A 74 -28.68 3.77 14.89
C ARG A 74 -28.68 5.08 14.09
N TYR A 75 -29.56 5.20 13.10
CA TYR A 75 -29.70 6.41 12.31
C TYR A 75 -30.05 7.62 13.18
N ILE A 76 -31.06 7.54 14.06
CA ILE A 76 -31.43 8.68 14.92
C ILE A 76 -30.32 9.04 15.91
N GLN A 77 -29.56 8.06 16.41
CA GLN A 77 -28.38 8.32 17.26
C GLN A 77 -27.32 9.13 16.52
N LEU A 78 -27.02 8.76 15.27
CA LEU A 78 -26.10 9.52 14.40
C LEU A 78 -26.63 10.94 14.14
N VAL A 79 -27.93 11.11 13.91
CA VAL A 79 -28.56 12.43 13.73
C VAL A 79 -28.37 13.30 14.98
N MET A 80 -28.55 12.73 16.17
CA MET A 80 -28.31 13.45 17.43
C MET A 80 -26.84 13.80 17.62
N SER A 81 -25.91 12.91 17.28
CA SER A 81 -24.46 13.18 17.29
C SER A 81 -24.09 14.32 16.33
N ARG A 82 -24.59 14.29 15.09
CA ARG A 82 -24.40 15.37 14.10
C ARG A 82 -24.94 16.71 14.60
N ARG A 83 -26.06 16.71 15.32
CA ARG A 83 -26.60 17.94 15.93
C ARG A 83 -25.72 18.50 17.04
N ARG A 84 -25.01 17.66 17.79
CA ARG A 84 -24.09 18.12 18.84
C ARG A 84 -22.73 18.57 18.26
N HIS A 85 -22.40 18.13 17.04
CA HIS A 85 -21.13 18.46 16.39
C HIS A 85 -21.12 19.87 15.79
N HIS A 86 -20.73 20.86 16.62
CA HIS A 86 -20.74 22.28 16.26
C HIS A 86 -19.88 22.63 15.03
N LEU A 87 -18.78 21.92 14.80
CA LEU A 87 -17.87 22.20 13.67
C LEU A 87 -18.50 21.89 12.30
N LEU A 88 -19.35 20.86 12.21
CA LEU A 88 -20.03 20.47 10.96
C LEU A 88 -21.14 21.45 10.55
N ARG A 89 -21.52 22.39 11.42
CA ARG A 89 -22.58 23.37 11.16
C ARG A 89 -22.06 24.72 10.68
N ARG A 90 -20.76 24.99 10.85
CA ARG A 90 -20.16 26.31 10.64
C ARG A 90 -19.36 26.42 9.34
N HIS A 91 -18.95 25.29 8.77
CA HIS A 91 -18.12 25.28 7.58
C HIS A 91 -19.00 25.26 6.34
N ASP A 92 -18.64 26.09 5.36
CA ASP A 92 -19.05 25.87 3.99
C ASP A 92 -18.57 24.49 3.51
N LEU A 93 -19.35 23.82 2.67
CA LEU A 93 -19.12 22.43 2.32
C LEU A 93 -17.84 22.24 1.51
N ARG A 94 -17.55 23.17 0.60
CA ARG A 94 -16.32 23.16 -0.21
C ARG A 94 -15.09 23.35 0.69
N ALA A 95 -15.16 24.31 1.61
CA ALA A 95 -14.08 24.54 2.58
C ALA A 95 -13.92 23.38 3.59
N LEU A 96 -15.00 22.68 3.94
CA LEU A 96 -14.96 21.55 4.86
C LEU A 96 -14.17 20.39 4.26
N VAL A 97 -14.47 19.97 3.04
CA VAL A 97 -13.83 18.81 2.42
C VAL A 97 -12.33 19.01 2.18
N ASP A 98 -11.88 20.26 2.01
CA ASP A 98 -10.46 20.62 1.88
C ASP A 98 -9.72 20.73 3.22
N SER A 99 -10.43 20.65 4.35
CA SER A 99 -9.86 20.91 5.66
C SER A 99 -9.32 19.65 6.35
N ASP A 100 -8.31 19.82 7.20
CA ASP A 100 -7.82 18.79 8.13
C ASP A 100 -8.90 18.27 9.11
N LEU A 101 -10.03 18.97 9.23
CA LEU A 101 -11.15 18.48 10.01
C LEU A 101 -11.84 17.31 9.31
N TRP A 102 -11.99 17.36 7.98
CA TRP A 102 -12.64 16.29 7.23
C TRP A 102 -11.88 14.99 7.34
N THR A 103 -10.57 15.02 7.09
CA THR A 103 -9.69 13.85 7.19
C THR A 103 -9.70 13.24 8.59
N ARG A 104 -9.65 14.06 9.65
CA ARG A 104 -9.78 13.57 11.03
C ARG A 104 -11.14 12.97 11.33
N LEU A 105 -12.22 13.58 10.85
CA LEU A 105 -13.57 13.04 11.06
C LEU A 105 -13.77 11.70 10.36
N VAL A 106 -13.20 11.51 9.17
CA VAL A 106 -13.23 10.22 8.46
C VAL A 106 -12.51 9.15 9.27
N ALA A 107 -11.38 9.48 9.90
CA ALA A 107 -10.64 8.55 10.75
C ALA A 107 -11.35 8.24 12.07
N ASP A 108 -11.87 9.26 12.75
CA ASP A 108 -12.40 9.15 14.11
C ASP A 108 -13.86 8.67 14.16
N ASP A 109 -14.71 9.13 13.24
CA ASP A 109 -16.14 8.80 13.21
C ASP A 109 -16.70 8.79 11.76
N LYS A 110 -16.27 7.80 10.97
CA LYS A 110 -16.71 7.65 9.58
C LYS A 110 -18.23 7.61 9.40
N TRP A 111 -18.99 7.09 10.36
CA TRP A 111 -20.45 7.01 10.27
C TRP A 111 -21.12 8.37 10.44
N LEU A 112 -20.55 9.24 11.27
CA LEU A 112 -20.97 10.63 11.33
C LEU A 112 -20.73 11.35 10.01
N VAL A 113 -19.59 11.07 9.35
CA VAL A 113 -19.28 11.60 8.01
C VAL A 113 -20.28 11.07 6.97
N ARG A 114 -20.55 9.76 6.94
CA ARG A 114 -21.54 9.16 6.02
C ARG A 114 -22.92 9.79 6.15
N LEU A 115 -23.36 10.08 7.37
CA LEU A 115 -24.60 10.81 7.62
C LEU A 115 -24.51 12.26 7.13
N HIS A 116 -23.38 12.94 7.37
CA HIS A 116 -23.19 14.31 6.90
C HIS A 116 -23.27 14.39 5.37
N ILE A 117 -22.66 13.45 4.65
CA ILE A 117 -22.77 13.29 3.19
C ILE A 117 -24.23 13.17 2.78
N ALA A 118 -24.99 12.24 3.37
CA ALA A 118 -26.40 12.04 3.02
C ALA A 118 -27.26 13.30 3.23
N PHE A 119 -27.04 14.03 4.32
CA PHE A 119 -27.71 15.32 4.55
C PHE A 119 -27.29 16.38 3.53
N ALA A 120 -26.00 16.46 3.21
CA ALA A 120 -25.48 17.42 2.24
C ALA A 120 -26.04 17.18 0.84
N MET A 121 -26.16 15.92 0.41
CA MET A 121 -26.79 15.50 -0.85
C MET A 121 -28.23 16.01 -0.98
N ASP A 122 -29.03 15.91 0.09
CA ASP A 122 -30.44 16.28 0.03
C ASP A 122 -30.68 17.79 0.22
N THR A 123 -29.77 18.52 0.87
CA THR A 123 -30.05 19.90 1.34
C THR A 123 -29.14 20.97 0.78
N VAL A 124 -27.84 20.69 0.63
CA VAL A 124 -26.83 21.70 0.27
C VAL A 124 -26.48 21.58 -1.21
N LEU A 125 -26.10 20.38 -1.66
CA LEU A 125 -25.64 20.11 -3.02
C LEU A 125 -26.61 20.55 -4.14
N PRO A 126 -27.94 20.43 -4.01
CA PRO A 126 -28.87 20.89 -5.04
C PRO A 126 -28.81 22.40 -5.33
N HIS A 127 -28.17 23.18 -4.45
CA HIS A 127 -28.06 24.63 -4.54
C HIS A 127 -26.62 25.11 -4.79
N MET A 128 -25.67 24.20 -4.99
CA MET A 128 -24.26 24.54 -5.23
C MET A 128 -23.97 24.80 -6.71
N GLU A 129 -22.97 25.63 -6.99
CA GLU A 129 -22.46 25.86 -8.36
C GLU A 129 -21.71 24.63 -8.90
N GLY A 130 -21.66 24.48 -10.23
CA GLY A 130 -21.22 23.26 -10.90
C GLY A 130 -19.84 22.73 -10.47
N SER A 131 -18.78 23.54 -10.59
CA SER A 131 -17.43 23.04 -10.28
C SER A 131 -17.22 22.77 -8.78
N ASP A 132 -17.76 23.60 -7.89
CA ASP A 132 -17.69 23.37 -6.45
C ASP A 132 -18.50 22.13 -6.02
N ALA A 133 -19.68 21.93 -6.63
CA ALA A 133 -20.48 20.72 -6.43
C ALA A 133 -19.72 19.48 -6.90
N ALA A 134 -19.07 19.54 -8.07
CA ALA A 134 -18.27 18.44 -8.61
C ALA A 134 -17.11 18.07 -7.67
N HIS A 135 -16.38 19.06 -7.15
CA HIS A 135 -15.31 18.84 -6.17
C HIS A 135 -15.82 18.17 -4.89
N VAL A 136 -16.92 18.66 -4.33
CA VAL A 136 -17.52 18.07 -3.12
C VAL A 136 -18.01 16.64 -3.37
N LEU A 137 -18.64 16.38 -4.52
CA LEU A 137 -19.08 15.04 -4.92
C LEU A 137 -17.91 14.08 -5.09
N GLY A 138 -16.80 14.55 -5.66
CA GLY A 138 -15.54 13.79 -5.75
C GLY A 138 -15.00 13.42 -4.37
N ALA A 139 -14.92 14.39 -3.45
CA ALA A 139 -14.47 14.15 -2.07
C ALA A 139 -15.41 13.20 -1.31
N PHE A 140 -16.71 13.29 -1.53
CA PHE A 140 -17.68 12.34 -0.97
C PHE A 140 -17.50 10.94 -1.54
N SER A 141 -17.30 10.81 -2.86
CA SER A 141 -17.03 9.54 -3.52
C SER A 141 -15.80 8.86 -2.94
N GLU A 142 -14.70 9.59 -2.72
CA GLU A 142 -13.48 9.06 -2.12
C GLU A 142 -13.74 8.45 -0.73
N VAL A 143 -14.51 9.13 0.12
CA VAL A 143 -14.88 8.59 1.44
C VAL A 143 -15.73 7.32 1.33
N LEU A 144 -16.68 7.28 0.39
CA LEU A 144 -17.55 6.11 0.19
C LEU A 144 -16.79 4.90 -0.36
N ASP A 145 -15.84 5.13 -1.25
CA ASP A 145 -14.90 4.12 -1.75
C ASP A 145 -14.00 3.63 -0.62
N ASP A 146 -13.18 4.50 -0.04
CA ASP A 146 -12.08 4.09 0.84
C ASP A 146 -12.55 3.67 2.24
N ALA A 147 -13.53 4.36 2.83
CA ALA A 147 -13.96 4.08 4.21
C ALA A 147 -15.08 3.04 4.30
N PHE A 148 -15.84 2.83 3.22
CA PHE A 148 -17.03 1.97 3.21
C PHE A 148 -17.03 0.87 2.14
N GLY A 149 -16.25 0.97 1.07
CA GLY A 149 -16.30 0.04 -0.06
C GLY A 149 -17.62 0.12 -0.84
N GLU A 150 -18.33 1.25 -0.76
CA GLU A 150 -19.61 1.49 -1.43
C GLU A 150 -19.38 1.93 -2.89
N PHE A 151 -18.71 1.10 -3.68
CA PHE A 151 -18.26 1.48 -5.03
C PHE A 151 -19.39 1.91 -5.97
N GLY A 152 -20.58 1.32 -5.84
CA GLY A 152 -21.75 1.72 -6.62
C GLY A 152 -22.18 3.16 -6.34
N VAL A 153 -22.26 3.54 -5.07
CA VAL A 153 -22.64 4.90 -4.65
C VAL A 153 -21.53 5.88 -5.00
N ALA A 154 -20.27 5.53 -4.77
CA ALA A 154 -19.11 6.32 -5.18
C ALA A 154 -19.15 6.65 -6.69
N ARG A 155 -19.43 5.63 -7.53
CA ARG A 155 -19.57 5.81 -8.98
C ARG A 155 -20.71 6.77 -9.33
N GLU A 156 -21.88 6.63 -8.69
CA GLU A 156 -23.01 7.54 -8.92
C GLU A 156 -22.67 8.99 -8.56
N LEU A 157 -21.94 9.21 -7.47
CA LEU A 157 -21.47 10.55 -7.10
C LEU A 157 -20.49 11.12 -8.12
N LEU A 158 -19.56 10.32 -8.64
CA LEU A 158 -18.64 10.76 -9.69
C LEU A 158 -19.33 11.03 -11.03
N LEU A 159 -20.34 10.23 -11.40
CA LEU A 159 -21.15 10.50 -12.58
C LEU A 159 -21.94 11.80 -12.42
N LEU A 160 -22.48 12.06 -11.23
CA LEU A 160 -23.12 13.34 -10.93
C LEU A 160 -22.11 14.49 -10.96
N ALA A 161 -20.90 14.30 -10.42
CA ALA A 161 -19.83 15.29 -10.49
C ALA A 161 -19.48 15.63 -11.94
N LEU A 162 -19.42 14.62 -12.82
CA LEU A 162 -19.14 14.80 -14.24
C LEU A 162 -20.23 15.61 -14.97
N VAL A 163 -21.49 15.48 -14.54
CA VAL A 163 -22.60 16.31 -15.04
C VAL A 163 -22.44 17.76 -14.58
N CYS A 164 -21.89 17.98 -13.38
CA CYS A 164 -21.66 19.32 -12.83
C CYS A 164 -20.42 20.00 -13.44
N ASP A 165 -19.38 19.25 -13.80
CA ASP A 165 -18.12 19.73 -14.37
C ASP A 165 -17.48 18.64 -15.24
N GLU A 166 -17.28 18.89 -16.53
CA GLU A 166 -16.63 17.91 -17.43
C GLU A 166 -15.11 18.00 -17.32
N ALA A 167 -14.53 17.33 -16.31
CA ALA A 167 -13.11 17.42 -16.02
C ALA A 167 -12.40 16.06 -16.03
N ALA A 168 -11.15 16.04 -16.53
CA ALA A 168 -10.32 14.84 -16.65
C ALA A 168 -10.05 14.15 -15.29
N TRP A 169 -9.97 14.92 -14.20
CA TRP A 169 -9.78 14.37 -12.85
C TRP A 169 -10.97 13.51 -12.41
N ILE A 170 -12.20 13.84 -12.82
CA ILE A 170 -13.41 13.06 -12.46
C ILE A 170 -13.43 11.74 -13.22
N THR A 171 -13.18 11.78 -14.53
CA THR A 171 -13.09 10.57 -15.36
C THR A 171 -11.93 9.68 -14.93
N HIS A 172 -10.83 10.28 -14.49
CA HIS A 172 -9.72 9.55 -13.89
C HIS A 172 -10.15 8.75 -12.66
N HIS A 173 -10.89 9.35 -11.72
CA HIS A 173 -11.41 8.62 -10.56
C HIS A 173 -12.43 7.53 -10.94
N LEU A 174 -13.27 7.78 -11.95
CA LEU A 174 -14.15 6.74 -12.50
C LEU A 174 -13.36 5.55 -13.06
N ALA A 175 -12.24 5.80 -13.74
CA ALA A 175 -11.36 4.77 -14.26
C ALA A 175 -10.74 3.93 -13.13
N LEU A 176 -10.20 4.58 -12.10
CA LEU A 176 -9.63 3.91 -10.92
C LEU A 176 -10.68 3.05 -10.19
N LEU A 177 -11.91 3.55 -10.06
CA LEU A 177 -13.01 2.83 -9.42
C LEU A 177 -13.46 1.61 -10.24
N ALA A 178 -13.48 1.71 -11.57
CA ALA A 178 -13.74 0.58 -12.45
C ALA A 178 -12.61 -0.46 -12.40
N GLU A 179 -11.35 -0.02 -12.36
CA GLU A 179 -10.19 -0.90 -12.22
C GLU A 179 -10.23 -1.67 -10.88
N LYS A 180 -10.54 -0.99 -9.77
CA LYS A 180 -10.73 -1.63 -8.44
C LYS A 180 -11.81 -2.72 -8.48
N GLN A 181 -12.86 -2.53 -9.29
CA GLN A 181 -13.93 -3.51 -9.52
C GLN A 181 -13.59 -4.57 -10.57
N GLN A 182 -12.38 -4.54 -11.14
CA GLN A 182 -11.92 -5.42 -12.22
C GLN A 182 -12.74 -5.30 -13.52
N ASP A 183 -13.45 -4.20 -13.71
CA ASP A 183 -14.12 -3.86 -14.97
C ASP A 183 -13.13 -3.08 -15.85
N TYR A 184 -12.21 -3.82 -16.47
CA TYR A 184 -11.10 -3.23 -17.21
C TYR A 184 -11.55 -2.52 -18.49
N ASP A 185 -12.63 -2.96 -19.14
CA ASP A 185 -13.14 -2.30 -20.34
C ASP A 185 -13.72 -0.92 -20.01
N GLN A 186 -14.45 -0.84 -18.90
CA GLN A 186 -14.94 0.43 -18.39
C GLN A 186 -13.81 1.34 -17.88
N ALA A 187 -12.78 0.76 -17.25
CA ALA A 187 -11.60 1.52 -16.80
C ALA A 187 -10.85 2.16 -17.98
N GLU A 188 -10.57 1.39 -19.04
CA GLU A 188 -9.90 1.87 -20.25
C GLU A 188 -10.72 2.97 -20.93
N HIS A 189 -12.05 2.81 -21.03
CA HIS A 189 -12.93 3.85 -21.57
C HIS A 189 -12.82 5.17 -20.80
N TRP A 190 -12.83 5.12 -19.47
CA TRP A 190 -12.73 6.33 -18.65
C TRP A 190 -11.33 6.96 -18.67
N PHE A 191 -10.26 6.16 -18.69
CA PHE A 191 -8.90 6.67 -18.86
C PHE A 191 -8.74 7.39 -20.19
N GLN A 192 -9.23 6.78 -21.28
CA GLN A 192 -9.21 7.39 -22.61
C GLN A 192 -10.02 8.69 -22.63
N ARG A 193 -11.24 8.69 -22.06
CA ARG A 193 -12.05 9.91 -21.97
C ARG A 193 -11.34 11.01 -21.19
N GLY A 194 -10.67 10.69 -20.09
CA GLY A 194 -9.88 11.65 -19.34
C GLY A 194 -8.72 12.22 -20.15
N TYR A 195 -8.07 11.38 -20.96
CA TYR A 195 -7.00 11.79 -21.86
C TYR A 195 -7.51 12.71 -22.98
N ASP A 196 -8.70 12.41 -23.53
CA ASP A 196 -9.33 13.24 -24.56
C ASP A 196 -9.82 14.59 -24.02
N LEU A 197 -10.28 14.65 -22.75
CA LEU A 197 -10.68 15.88 -22.07
C LEU A 197 -9.49 16.79 -21.76
N ASP A 198 -8.43 16.22 -21.18
CA ASP A 198 -7.18 16.94 -20.90
C ASP A 198 -5.99 15.97 -20.88
N HIS A 199 -5.27 15.91 -22.00
CA HIS A 199 -4.07 15.08 -22.11
C HIS A 199 -2.94 15.57 -21.18
N THR A 200 -2.94 16.84 -20.77
CA THR A 200 -1.91 17.42 -19.90
C THR A 200 -2.12 17.07 -18.42
N TYR A 201 -3.27 16.50 -18.06
CA TYR A 201 -3.55 16.03 -16.71
C TYR A 201 -2.74 14.76 -16.38
N VAL A 202 -1.52 14.99 -15.87
CA VAL A 202 -0.51 13.95 -15.61
C VAL A 202 -1.01 12.76 -14.79
N PRO A 203 -1.81 12.92 -13.71
CA PRO A 203 -2.31 11.76 -12.97
C PRO A 203 -3.08 10.76 -13.84
N ASN A 204 -3.87 11.25 -14.80
CA ASN A 204 -4.58 10.38 -15.74
C ASN A 204 -3.63 9.71 -16.72
N ALA A 205 -2.74 10.47 -17.37
CA ALA A 205 -1.77 9.90 -18.31
C ALA A 205 -0.87 8.84 -17.66
N LEU A 206 -0.38 9.11 -16.44
CA LEU A 206 0.46 8.19 -15.69
C LEU A 206 -0.28 6.89 -15.31
N ASN A 207 -1.46 6.99 -14.68
CA ASN A 207 -2.20 5.78 -14.30
C ASN A 207 -2.76 5.05 -15.52
N PHE A 208 -3.03 5.75 -16.63
CA PHE A 208 -3.38 5.11 -17.88
C PHE A 208 -2.21 4.30 -18.44
N ALA A 209 -0.98 4.83 -18.39
CA ALA A 209 0.22 4.08 -18.77
C ALA A 209 0.37 2.80 -17.94
N VAL A 210 0.25 2.92 -16.60
CA VAL A 210 0.30 1.79 -15.67
C VAL A 210 -0.81 0.77 -15.97
N PHE A 211 -2.03 1.24 -16.26
CA PHE A 211 -3.15 0.37 -16.63
C PHE A 211 -2.87 -0.41 -17.93
N MET A 212 -2.37 0.27 -18.96
CA MET A 212 -2.03 -0.34 -20.25
C MET A 212 -0.92 -1.38 -20.11
N GLU A 213 0.06 -1.10 -19.26
CA GLU A 213 1.13 -2.02 -18.90
C GLU A 213 0.62 -3.24 -18.11
N GLU A 214 -0.06 -3.04 -16.98
CA GLU A 214 -0.35 -4.09 -16.01
C GLU A 214 -1.62 -4.89 -16.34
N ARG A 215 -2.62 -4.25 -16.96
CA ARG A 215 -3.93 -4.87 -17.24
C ARG A 215 -4.07 -5.30 -18.68
N ARG A 216 -3.53 -4.53 -19.62
CA ARG A 216 -3.64 -4.81 -21.06
C ARG A 216 -2.39 -5.43 -21.67
N LEU A 217 -1.25 -5.37 -20.97
CA LEU A 217 0.05 -5.84 -21.48
C LEU A 217 0.42 -5.16 -22.82
N ARG A 218 -0.07 -3.93 -23.07
CA ARG A 218 0.19 -3.12 -24.27
C ARG A 218 1.38 -2.20 -23.99
N TYR A 219 2.58 -2.76 -24.01
CA TYR A 219 3.79 -2.08 -23.56
C TYR A 219 4.21 -0.90 -24.43
N ASP A 220 4.01 -0.96 -25.76
CA ASP A 220 4.39 0.14 -26.65
C ASP A 220 3.54 1.40 -26.36
N GLU A 221 2.24 1.21 -26.11
CA GLU A 221 1.33 2.32 -25.77
C GLU A 221 1.55 2.85 -24.36
N ALA A 222 1.84 1.96 -23.40
CA ALA A 222 2.23 2.38 -22.06
C ALA A 222 3.49 3.26 -22.09
N GLU A 223 4.48 2.93 -22.92
CA GLU A 223 5.70 3.69 -23.08
C GLU A 223 5.45 5.10 -23.64
N GLU A 224 4.58 5.22 -24.65
CA GLU A 224 4.15 6.51 -25.19
C GLU A 224 3.44 7.36 -24.13
N LEU A 225 2.54 6.75 -23.35
CA LEU A 225 1.84 7.43 -22.26
C LEU A 225 2.79 7.86 -21.13
N TYR A 226 3.80 7.05 -20.76
CA TYR A 226 4.82 7.44 -19.79
C TYR A 226 5.65 8.64 -20.28
N ALA A 227 6.10 8.60 -21.54
CA ALA A 227 6.84 9.71 -22.14
C ALA A 227 6.00 11.00 -22.16
N HIS A 228 4.72 10.87 -22.51
CA HIS A 228 3.76 11.98 -22.49
C HIS A 228 3.55 12.53 -21.08
N ALA A 229 3.30 11.67 -20.10
CA ALA A 229 3.13 12.07 -18.69
C ALA A 229 4.36 12.82 -18.17
N LEU A 230 5.57 12.36 -18.52
CA LEU A 230 6.81 13.00 -18.12
C LEU A 230 6.99 14.38 -18.77
N GLN A 231 6.64 14.51 -20.05
CA GLN A 231 6.72 15.79 -20.78
C GLN A 231 5.81 16.87 -20.17
N HIS A 232 4.65 16.48 -19.64
CA HIS A 232 3.67 17.39 -19.04
C HIS A 232 3.79 17.52 -17.50
N ALA A 233 4.74 16.81 -16.87
CA ALA A 233 4.98 16.89 -15.44
C ALA A 233 5.63 18.22 -15.02
N ALA A 234 4.79 19.23 -14.77
CA ALA A 234 5.22 20.58 -14.39
C ALA A 234 5.70 20.71 -12.94
N THR A 235 5.26 19.82 -12.04
CA THR A 235 5.69 19.84 -10.63
C THR A 235 6.72 18.75 -10.37
N PRO A 236 7.74 18.99 -9.51
CA PRO A 236 8.72 17.97 -9.17
C PRO A 236 8.07 16.70 -8.64
N ARG A 237 6.97 16.82 -7.88
CA ARG A 237 6.23 15.67 -7.36
C ARG A 237 5.74 14.77 -8.50
N HIS A 238 5.04 15.32 -9.48
CA HIS A 238 4.56 14.54 -10.62
C HIS A 238 5.70 13.97 -11.45
N SER A 239 6.79 14.72 -11.67
CA SER A 239 7.93 14.20 -12.44
C SER A 239 8.55 12.98 -11.75
N LEU A 240 8.72 13.02 -10.42
CA LEU A 240 9.27 11.91 -9.66
C LEU A 240 8.36 10.67 -9.67
N ASP A 241 7.04 10.85 -9.56
CA ASP A 241 6.07 9.75 -9.65
C ASP A 241 6.13 9.08 -11.04
N VAL A 242 6.26 9.86 -12.12
CA VAL A 242 6.40 9.33 -13.48
C VAL A 242 7.74 8.61 -13.68
N TYR A 243 8.85 9.20 -13.23
CA TYR A 243 10.17 8.56 -13.30
C TYR A 243 10.18 7.19 -12.61
N PHE A 244 9.53 7.09 -11.46
CA PHE A 244 9.45 5.84 -10.71
C PHE A 244 8.73 4.75 -11.53
N ALA A 245 7.50 5.03 -11.97
CA ALA A 245 6.72 4.05 -12.72
C ALA A 245 7.42 3.65 -14.04
N MET A 246 8.00 4.63 -14.74
CA MET A 246 8.74 4.40 -15.98
C MET A 246 10.02 3.57 -15.76
N ALA A 247 10.73 3.77 -14.64
CA ALA A 247 11.90 2.97 -14.30
C ALA A 247 11.53 1.51 -14.01
N ASP A 248 10.47 1.27 -13.25
CA ASP A 248 9.94 -0.07 -12.95
C ASP A 248 9.47 -0.77 -14.24
N PHE A 249 8.77 -0.05 -15.12
CA PHE A 249 8.37 -0.54 -16.44
C PHE A 249 9.57 -1.03 -17.27
N TYR A 250 10.59 -0.18 -17.41
CA TYR A 250 11.80 -0.56 -18.16
C TYR A 250 12.55 -1.71 -17.51
N LEU A 251 12.64 -1.71 -16.17
CA LEU A 251 13.41 -2.70 -15.44
C LEU A 251 12.74 -4.07 -15.50
N LEU A 252 11.44 -4.13 -15.19
CA LEU A 252 10.75 -5.38 -14.90
C LEU A 252 10.01 -5.93 -16.12
N LYS A 253 9.37 -5.06 -16.92
CA LYS A 253 8.58 -5.50 -18.09
C LYS A 253 9.43 -5.59 -19.34
N ARG A 254 10.09 -4.49 -19.72
CA ARG A 254 10.94 -4.44 -20.92
C ARG A 254 12.31 -5.10 -20.72
N ARG A 255 12.78 -5.19 -19.46
CA ARG A 255 14.12 -5.69 -19.10
C ARG A 255 15.24 -4.89 -19.78
N ASP A 256 15.04 -3.59 -19.97
CA ASP A 256 15.97 -2.67 -20.61
C ASP A 256 16.81 -1.92 -19.56
N ILE A 257 17.96 -2.50 -19.21
CA ILE A 257 18.87 -1.94 -18.20
C ILE A 257 19.38 -0.54 -18.59
N PRO A 258 19.84 -0.28 -19.83
CA PRO A 258 20.27 1.06 -20.23
C PRO A 258 19.19 2.13 -20.05
N ARG A 259 17.93 1.87 -20.44
CA ARG A 259 16.84 2.83 -20.28
C ARG A 259 16.45 3.01 -18.82
N THR A 260 16.38 1.94 -18.03
CA THR A 260 16.16 2.04 -16.58
C THR A 260 17.22 2.94 -15.94
N HIS A 261 18.50 2.71 -16.26
CA HIS A 261 19.59 3.52 -15.73
C HIS A 261 19.46 5.00 -16.12
N ALA A 262 19.15 5.28 -17.39
CA ALA A 262 18.96 6.65 -17.87
C ALA A 262 17.84 7.39 -17.12
N VAL A 263 16.68 6.74 -16.96
CA VAL A 263 15.52 7.30 -16.26
C VAL A 263 15.82 7.55 -14.77
N LEU A 264 16.38 6.56 -14.07
CA LEU A 264 16.72 6.71 -12.65
C LEU A 264 17.82 7.75 -12.42
N ALA A 265 18.82 7.79 -13.28
CA ALA A 265 19.85 8.83 -13.23
C ALA A 265 19.24 10.21 -13.46
N GLN A 266 18.35 10.38 -14.45
CA GLN A 266 17.67 11.66 -14.71
C GLN A 266 16.81 12.09 -13.52
N ALA A 267 16.06 11.16 -12.91
CA ALA A 267 15.29 11.41 -11.70
C ALA A 267 16.19 11.91 -10.56
N TYR A 268 17.30 11.22 -10.30
CA TYR A 268 18.26 11.61 -9.27
C TYR A 268 18.90 12.98 -9.54
N HIS A 269 19.25 13.28 -10.79
CA HIS A 269 19.77 14.60 -11.17
C HIS A 269 18.74 15.72 -10.97
N SER A 270 17.45 15.45 -11.25
CA SER A 270 16.36 16.41 -11.08
C SER A 270 16.16 16.83 -9.62
N LEU A 271 16.61 16.02 -8.65
CA LEU A 271 16.52 16.35 -7.22
C LEU A 271 17.25 17.65 -6.87
N LYS A 272 18.31 18.01 -7.61
CA LYS A 272 19.06 19.26 -7.41
C LYS A 272 18.21 20.51 -7.66
N ALA A 273 17.17 20.41 -8.49
CA ALA A 273 16.27 21.51 -8.79
C ALA A 273 15.16 21.70 -7.74
N ILE A 274 15.03 20.78 -6.79
CA ILE A 274 13.99 20.83 -5.75
C ILE A 274 14.43 21.83 -4.67
N THR A 275 13.74 22.97 -4.60
CA THR A 275 13.99 24.00 -3.59
C THR A 275 13.16 23.79 -2.32
N ASN A 276 11.94 23.25 -2.47
CA ASN A 276 11.05 22.92 -1.37
C ASN A 276 10.87 21.41 -1.24
N VAL A 277 11.63 20.79 -0.34
CA VAL A 277 11.58 19.34 -0.08
C VAL A 277 10.25 18.88 0.52
N ASP A 278 9.47 19.77 1.14
CA ASP A 278 8.15 19.41 1.68
C ASP A 278 7.12 19.21 0.55
N ALA A 279 7.31 19.90 -0.58
CA ALA A 279 6.41 19.79 -1.73
C ALA A 279 6.47 18.42 -2.42
N VAL A 280 7.56 17.67 -2.19
CA VAL A 280 7.75 16.33 -2.75
C VAL A 280 7.54 15.22 -1.73
N CYS A 281 7.11 15.50 -0.50
CA CYS A 281 6.62 14.52 0.47
C CYS A 281 7.45 13.22 0.54
N GLY A 282 8.79 13.32 0.55
CA GLY A 282 9.71 12.17 0.66
C GLY A 282 10.02 11.41 -0.65
N ARG A 283 9.49 11.82 -1.81
CA ARG A 283 9.82 11.19 -3.11
C ARG A 283 11.29 11.37 -3.48
N ASP A 284 11.93 12.44 -3.00
CA ASP A 284 13.38 12.65 -3.10
C ASP A 284 14.18 11.51 -2.43
N VAL A 285 13.72 11.06 -1.27
CA VAL A 285 14.30 9.91 -0.55
C VAL A 285 14.03 8.62 -1.31
N GLN A 286 12.80 8.43 -1.78
CA GLN A 286 12.40 7.25 -2.55
C GLN A 286 13.24 7.04 -3.81
N VAL A 287 13.45 8.09 -4.60
CA VAL A 287 14.27 8.06 -5.83
C VAL A 287 15.72 7.68 -5.52
N ALA A 288 16.29 8.25 -4.46
CA ALA A 288 17.65 7.91 -4.04
C ALA A 288 17.78 6.44 -3.63
N ILE A 289 16.78 5.87 -2.94
CA ILE A 289 16.76 4.45 -2.58
C ILE A 289 16.75 3.59 -3.84
N GLN A 290 15.80 3.83 -4.74
CA GLN A 290 15.62 3.01 -5.94
C GLN A 290 16.83 3.05 -6.85
N TYR A 291 17.39 4.25 -7.07
CA TYR A 291 18.59 4.38 -7.89
C TYR A 291 19.79 3.67 -7.26
N ALA A 292 19.98 3.80 -5.95
CA ALA A 292 21.08 3.13 -5.26
C ALA A 292 20.90 1.60 -5.23
N GLU A 293 19.69 1.08 -4.99
CA GLU A 293 19.41 -0.36 -5.05
C GLU A 293 19.62 -0.92 -6.46
N PHE A 294 19.17 -0.20 -7.50
CA PHE A 294 19.43 -0.57 -8.89
C PHE A 294 20.93 -0.65 -9.18
N LEU A 295 21.71 0.34 -8.74
CA LEU A 295 23.16 0.35 -8.91
C LEU A 295 23.82 -0.84 -8.20
N VAL A 296 23.35 -1.25 -7.01
CA VAL A 296 23.90 -2.38 -6.23
C VAL A 296 23.54 -3.73 -6.84
N TYR A 297 22.25 -3.96 -7.07
CA TYR A 297 21.73 -5.29 -7.39
C TYR A 297 21.77 -5.60 -8.89
N VAL A 298 21.64 -4.58 -9.74
CA VAL A 298 21.59 -4.76 -11.21
C VAL A 298 22.90 -4.35 -11.87
N CYS A 299 23.43 -3.16 -11.57
CA CYS A 299 24.66 -2.67 -12.21
C CYS A 299 25.95 -3.12 -11.52
N HIS A 300 25.87 -3.55 -10.27
CA HIS A 300 27.01 -3.81 -9.40
C HIS A 300 28.02 -2.64 -9.28
N ASP A 301 27.53 -1.39 -9.40
CA ASP A 301 28.32 -0.16 -9.21
C ASP A 301 28.18 0.33 -7.75
N PHE A 302 28.88 -0.37 -6.85
CA PHE A 302 28.85 -0.08 -5.42
C PHE A 302 29.42 1.31 -5.05
N PRO A 303 30.51 1.81 -5.67
CA PRO A 303 31.01 3.15 -5.37
C PRO A 303 29.98 4.24 -5.64
N THR A 304 29.33 4.23 -6.82
CA THR A 304 28.30 5.21 -7.16
C THR A 304 27.09 5.05 -6.24
N ALA A 305 26.63 3.83 -5.98
CA ALA A 305 25.52 3.58 -5.06
C ALA A 305 25.79 4.15 -3.66
N ALA A 306 27.00 3.97 -3.12
CA ALA A 306 27.38 4.52 -1.82
C ALA A 306 27.33 6.05 -1.79
N THR A 307 27.61 6.74 -2.91
CA THR A 307 27.44 8.19 -3.00
C THR A 307 25.97 8.61 -2.98
N VAL A 308 25.10 7.89 -3.67
CA VAL A 308 23.66 8.14 -3.69
C VAL A 308 23.07 7.91 -2.30
N PHE A 309 23.43 6.80 -1.63
CA PHE A 309 22.98 6.50 -0.27
C PHE A 309 23.42 7.53 0.77
N LYS A 310 24.57 8.20 0.60
CA LYS A 310 25.00 9.28 1.51
C LYS A 310 24.04 10.48 1.50
N VAL A 311 23.28 10.70 0.42
CA VAL A 311 22.24 11.73 0.38
C VAL A 311 21.12 11.43 1.39
N LEU A 312 20.82 10.15 1.65
CA LEU A 312 19.82 9.77 2.66
C LEU A 312 20.25 10.20 4.07
N LEU A 313 21.54 10.05 4.39
CA LEU A 313 22.10 10.49 5.66
C LEU A 313 22.04 12.02 5.79
N GLN A 314 22.36 12.75 4.72
CA GLN A 314 22.26 14.21 4.71
C GLN A 314 20.81 14.67 4.90
N ARG A 315 19.86 14.03 4.21
CA ARG A 315 18.43 14.31 4.35
C ARG A 315 17.93 14.03 5.77
N TRP A 316 18.40 12.94 6.38
CA TRP A 316 18.09 12.62 7.77
C TRP A 316 18.65 13.66 8.74
N THR A 317 19.93 14.05 8.59
CA THR A 317 20.53 15.11 9.41
C THR A 317 19.78 16.44 9.28
N PHE A 318 19.29 16.77 8.08
CA PHE A 318 18.43 17.94 7.89
C PHE A 318 17.13 17.82 8.71
N GLU A 319 16.42 16.70 8.64
CA GLU A 319 15.18 16.49 9.42
C GLU A 319 15.41 16.56 10.93
N GLN A 320 16.52 16.01 11.43
CA GLN A 320 16.91 16.11 12.84
C GLN A 320 17.16 17.55 13.29
N SER A 321 17.70 18.40 12.40
CA SER A 321 18.02 19.79 12.72
C SER A 321 16.80 20.73 12.66
N ARG A 322 15.69 20.26 12.12
CA ARG A 322 14.48 21.06 11.90
C ARG A 322 13.66 21.16 13.18
N LYS A 323 13.07 22.34 13.41
CA LYS A 323 12.16 22.59 14.55
C LYS A 323 10.74 22.02 14.35
N GLY A 324 10.42 21.51 13.16
CA GLY A 324 9.11 20.98 12.79
C GLY A 324 9.01 19.46 12.96
N LYS A 325 7.78 18.93 12.92
CA LYS A 325 7.58 17.48 12.92
C LYS A 325 8.00 16.89 11.57
N VAL A 326 8.72 15.77 11.61
CA VAL A 326 9.03 15.00 10.40
C VAL A 326 7.73 14.45 9.82
N GLN A 327 7.50 14.67 8.53
CA GLN A 327 6.33 14.11 7.84
C GLN A 327 6.39 12.58 7.86
N SER A 328 5.23 11.93 8.03
CA SER A 328 5.13 10.47 8.14
C SER A 328 5.75 9.74 6.93
N ASP A 329 5.47 10.21 5.72
CA ASP A 329 5.99 9.62 4.49
C ASP A 329 7.52 9.71 4.43
N VAL A 330 8.07 10.90 4.72
CA VAL A 330 9.53 11.15 4.76
C VAL A 330 10.21 10.22 5.76
N ALA A 331 9.67 10.10 6.98
CA ALA A 331 10.22 9.22 7.99
C ALA A 331 10.17 7.75 7.57
N THR A 332 9.09 7.35 6.90
CA THR A 332 8.94 5.98 6.39
C THR A 332 9.99 5.67 5.32
N PHE A 333 10.17 6.56 4.34
CA PHE A 333 11.19 6.39 3.32
C PHE A 333 12.61 6.43 3.91
N LEU A 334 12.88 7.30 4.88
CA LEU A 334 14.19 7.34 5.55
C LEU A 334 14.49 6.03 6.29
N GLN A 335 13.51 5.44 6.97
CA GLN A 335 13.68 4.12 7.59
C GLN A 335 14.00 3.05 6.55
N ILE A 336 13.22 2.97 5.47
CA ILE A 336 13.44 2.02 4.37
C ILE A 336 14.85 2.22 3.80
N GLY A 337 15.22 3.45 3.50
CA GLY A 337 16.48 3.77 2.84
C GLY A 337 17.72 3.53 3.71
N LEU A 338 17.65 3.82 5.01
CA LEU A 338 18.77 3.54 5.93
C LEU A 338 18.95 2.03 6.14
N LEU A 339 17.85 1.27 6.24
CA LEU A 339 17.90 -0.20 6.31
C LEU A 339 18.39 -0.81 5.00
N SER A 340 17.89 -0.32 3.86
CA SER A 340 18.36 -0.70 2.52
C SER A 340 19.85 -0.46 2.37
N TYR A 341 20.35 0.72 2.78
CA TYR A 341 21.76 1.03 2.74
C TYR A 341 22.58 0.06 3.61
N ALA A 342 22.10 -0.24 4.83
CA ALA A 342 22.77 -1.21 5.71
C ALA A 342 22.88 -2.59 5.05
N ILE A 343 21.81 -3.08 4.45
CA ILE A 343 21.77 -4.37 3.73
C ILE A 343 22.72 -4.33 2.53
N CYS A 344 22.70 -3.27 1.72
CA CYS A 344 23.55 -3.11 0.56
C CYS A 344 25.05 -3.03 0.92
N VAL A 345 25.40 -2.41 2.06
CA VAL A 345 26.77 -2.36 2.57
C VAL A 345 27.26 -3.76 2.93
N VAL A 346 26.44 -4.57 3.60
CA VAL A 346 26.78 -5.98 3.89
C VAL A 346 26.87 -6.79 2.61
N PHE A 347 25.94 -6.59 1.68
CA PHE A 347 25.92 -7.27 0.39
C PHE A 347 27.23 -7.05 -0.39
N SER A 348 27.67 -5.80 -0.50
CA SER A 348 28.79 -5.37 -1.37
C SER A 348 30.18 -5.42 -0.73
N THR A 349 30.31 -4.99 0.53
CA THR A 349 31.63 -4.79 1.17
C THR A 349 31.83 -5.61 2.45
N SER A 350 30.77 -6.30 2.92
CA SER A 350 30.76 -7.00 4.22
C SER A 350 31.16 -6.10 5.41
N ASN A 351 31.09 -4.77 5.26
CA ASN A 351 31.43 -3.81 6.33
C ASN A 351 30.31 -3.73 7.37
N ARG A 352 30.29 -4.72 8.26
CA ARG A 352 29.24 -4.88 9.27
C ARG A 352 29.20 -3.76 10.30
N VAL A 353 30.34 -3.17 10.64
CA VAL A 353 30.41 -2.05 11.59
C VAL A 353 29.64 -0.85 11.06
N MET A 354 29.82 -0.51 9.78
CA MET A 354 29.06 0.55 9.14
C MET A 354 27.58 0.21 9.04
N ALA A 355 27.25 -1.02 8.65
CA ALA A 355 25.86 -1.46 8.52
C ALA A 355 25.10 -1.41 9.86
N LEU A 356 25.71 -1.81 10.98
CA LEU A 356 25.10 -1.71 12.31
C LEU A 356 24.80 -0.26 12.68
N ARG A 357 25.72 0.69 12.42
CA ARG A 357 25.46 2.11 12.65
C ARG A 357 24.28 2.64 11.83
N LEU A 358 24.11 2.17 10.60
CA LEU A 358 22.98 2.55 9.74
C LEU A 358 21.65 2.00 10.28
N VAL A 359 21.64 0.78 10.83
CA VAL A 359 20.47 0.22 11.53
C VAL A 359 20.12 1.05 12.77
N ASP A 360 21.11 1.50 13.54
CA ASP A 360 20.88 2.38 14.69
C ASP A 360 20.27 3.73 14.26
N GLN A 361 20.73 4.30 13.13
CA GLN A 361 20.12 5.51 12.56
C GLN A 361 18.67 5.27 12.15
N ALA A 362 18.34 4.13 11.53
CA ALA A 362 16.97 3.80 11.17
C ALA A 362 16.06 3.69 12.41
N ALA A 363 16.57 3.11 13.51
CA ALA A 363 15.85 3.04 14.79
C ALA A 363 15.62 4.44 15.40
N ALA A 364 16.57 5.36 15.24
CA ALA A 364 16.40 6.74 15.68
C ALA A 364 15.29 7.48 14.93
N VAL A 365 15.12 7.22 13.63
CA VAL A 365 13.99 7.75 12.84
C VAL A 365 12.65 7.26 13.41
N GLU A 366 12.54 5.96 13.70
CA GLU A 366 11.34 5.36 14.28
C GLU A 366 10.96 5.98 15.63
N GLN A 367 11.94 6.13 16.52
CA GLN A 367 11.71 6.73 17.83
C GLN A 367 11.25 8.19 17.73
N CYS A 368 11.77 8.94 16.76
CA CYS A 368 11.34 10.31 16.49
C CYS A 368 9.85 10.38 16.12
N VAL A 369 9.36 9.48 15.26
CA VAL A 369 7.96 9.43 14.84
C VAL A 369 7.03 8.94 15.95
N ALA A 370 7.42 7.86 16.65
CA ALA A 370 6.59 7.23 17.68
C ALA A 370 6.26 8.18 18.84
N ASN A 371 7.19 9.08 19.18
CA ASN A 371 6.98 10.09 20.22
C ASN A 371 5.98 11.19 19.82
N LEU A 372 5.66 11.34 18.52
CA LEU A 372 4.87 12.45 18.00
C LEU A 372 3.44 12.05 17.59
N LEU A 373 3.22 10.78 17.22
CA LEU A 373 1.96 10.21 16.74
C LEU A 373 1.86 8.71 17.14
N PRO A 374 1.29 8.37 18.32
CA PRO A 374 1.17 6.98 18.76
C PRO A 374 0.16 6.15 17.94
N ASP A 375 -0.81 6.80 17.28
CA ASP A 375 -1.92 6.14 16.56
C ASP A 375 -1.76 6.20 15.04
N LEU A 376 -0.60 5.80 14.51
CA LEU A 376 -0.41 5.74 13.07
C LEU A 376 -0.94 4.41 12.50
N VAL A 377 -2.01 4.54 11.71
CA VAL A 377 -2.67 3.49 10.93
C VAL A 377 -1.66 2.60 10.18
N GLN A 378 -1.92 1.30 10.14
CA GLN A 378 -1.14 0.29 9.41
C GLN A 378 -1.16 0.54 7.89
N THR A 379 -0.26 1.38 7.39
CA THR A 379 -0.14 1.65 5.95
C THR A 379 0.68 0.58 5.22
N THR A 380 0.53 0.52 3.90
CA THR A 380 1.44 -0.20 2.97
C THR A 380 2.91 0.07 3.28
N ALA A 381 3.25 1.32 3.58
CA ALA A 381 4.61 1.77 3.81
C ALA A 381 5.21 1.14 5.10
N GLN A 382 4.41 0.97 6.16
CA GLN A 382 4.84 0.24 7.37
C GLN A 382 5.13 -1.24 7.09
N ARG A 383 4.42 -1.88 6.14
CA ARG A 383 4.67 -3.28 5.77
C ARG A 383 6.02 -3.45 5.10
N VAL A 384 6.38 -2.54 4.20
CA VAL A 384 7.70 -2.53 3.55
C VAL A 384 8.79 -2.32 4.59
N VAL A 385 8.61 -1.35 5.50
CA VAL A 385 9.54 -1.14 6.63
C VAL A 385 9.75 -2.42 7.43
N LYS A 386 8.68 -3.14 7.81
CA LYS A 386 8.78 -4.40 8.55
C LYS A 386 9.62 -5.44 7.81
N ARG A 387 9.47 -5.54 6.48
CA ARG A 387 10.29 -6.45 5.66
C ARG A 387 11.77 -6.06 5.72
N TYR A 388 12.11 -4.79 5.50
CA TYR A 388 13.49 -4.31 5.58
C TYR A 388 14.08 -4.50 6.99
N LYS A 389 13.30 -4.27 8.06
CA LYS A 389 13.72 -4.53 9.44
C LYS A 389 14.02 -6.01 9.67
N LEU A 390 13.15 -6.91 9.22
CA LEU A 390 13.35 -8.35 9.35
C LEU A 390 14.60 -8.81 8.58
N THR A 391 14.80 -8.31 7.35
CA THR A 391 15.99 -8.61 6.55
C THR A 391 17.25 -8.08 7.22
N ALA A 392 17.25 -6.82 7.70
CA ALA A 392 18.39 -6.24 8.40
C ALA A 392 18.71 -6.99 9.71
N ALA A 393 17.69 -7.44 10.45
CA ALA A 393 17.91 -8.23 11.65
C ALA A 393 18.56 -9.59 11.35
N ALA A 394 18.18 -10.23 10.23
CA ALA A 394 18.79 -11.48 9.79
C ALA A 394 20.22 -11.29 9.25
N VAL A 395 20.41 -10.33 8.35
CA VAL A 395 21.62 -10.14 7.53
C VAL A 395 22.66 -9.27 8.24
N VAL A 396 22.25 -8.21 8.93
CA VAL A 396 23.17 -7.25 9.58
C VAL A 396 23.38 -7.59 11.05
N GLN A 397 22.30 -7.82 11.79
CA GLN A 397 22.36 -8.03 13.25
C GLN A 397 22.62 -9.50 13.63
N HIS A 398 22.34 -10.46 12.74
CA HIS A 398 22.34 -11.91 13.00
C HIS A 398 21.55 -12.28 14.27
N THR A 399 20.36 -11.71 14.42
CA THR A 399 19.49 -12.03 15.55
C THR A 399 19.04 -13.50 15.48
N PRO A 400 19.27 -14.33 16.51
CA PRO A 400 18.93 -15.75 16.46
C PRO A 400 17.41 -16.00 16.51
N ASP A 401 16.69 -15.23 17.34
CA ASP A 401 15.27 -15.44 17.67
C ASP A 401 14.31 -14.53 16.89
N LEU A 402 14.35 -14.64 15.57
CA LEU A 402 13.48 -13.86 14.68
C LEU A 402 12.15 -14.56 14.36
N CYS A 403 12.04 -15.87 14.60
CA CYS A 403 10.85 -16.65 14.29
C CYS A 403 9.69 -16.25 15.22
N ARG A 404 8.67 -15.60 14.66
CA ARG A 404 7.45 -15.21 15.37
C ARG A 404 6.22 -15.51 14.51
N PRO A 405 5.08 -15.91 15.11
CA PRO A 405 3.86 -16.17 14.35
C PRO A 405 3.43 -14.92 13.58
N VAL A 406 3.18 -15.07 12.28
CA VAL A 406 2.61 -13.99 11.47
C VAL A 406 1.10 -13.99 11.65
N THR A 407 0.61 -13.13 12.55
CA THR A 407 -0.81 -13.09 12.95
C THR A 407 -1.65 -12.16 12.09
N CYS A 408 -1.05 -11.15 11.46
CA CYS A 408 -1.76 -10.18 10.64
C CYS A 408 -1.82 -10.63 9.16
N LYS A 409 -3.04 -10.71 8.60
CA LYS A 409 -3.27 -11.05 7.19
C LYS A 409 -2.48 -10.14 6.23
N GLN A 410 -2.30 -8.87 6.60
CA GLN A 410 -1.64 -7.85 5.79
C GLN A 410 -0.11 -7.93 5.86
N ASP A 411 0.45 -8.35 7.00
CA ASP A 411 1.90 -8.58 7.14
C ASP A 411 2.34 -9.90 6.49
N PHE A 412 1.40 -10.84 6.37
CA PHE A 412 1.62 -12.16 5.79
C PHE A 412 2.21 -12.09 4.39
N ASP A 413 1.63 -11.28 3.50
CA ASP A 413 2.05 -11.24 2.10
C ASP A 413 3.48 -10.67 1.94
N SER A 414 3.97 -9.88 2.91
CA SER A 414 5.31 -9.28 2.88
C SER A 414 6.38 -10.08 3.63
N LEU A 415 6.02 -10.75 4.73
CA LEU A 415 6.99 -11.39 5.63
C LEU A 415 7.05 -12.91 5.48
N ALA A 416 5.98 -13.56 5.01
CA ALA A 416 5.90 -15.02 4.96
C ALA A 416 7.08 -15.69 4.21
N PRO A 417 7.55 -15.19 3.06
CA PRO A 417 8.66 -15.82 2.35
C PRO A 417 9.96 -15.89 3.18
N LEU A 418 10.39 -14.75 3.73
CA LEU A 418 11.61 -14.66 4.55
C LEU A 418 11.43 -15.37 5.90
N MET A 419 10.26 -15.22 6.53
CA MET A 419 9.97 -15.89 7.81
C MET A 419 10.01 -17.41 7.66
N GLY A 420 9.52 -17.96 6.55
CA GLY A 420 9.62 -19.39 6.25
C GLY A 420 11.06 -19.87 6.15
N LEU A 421 11.94 -19.06 5.54
CA LEU A 421 13.37 -19.38 5.46
C LEU A 421 14.00 -19.40 6.85
N LEU A 422 13.64 -18.44 7.71
CA LEU A 422 14.12 -18.39 9.09
C LEU A 422 13.62 -19.58 9.92
N TYR A 423 12.36 -20.00 9.77
CA TYR A 423 11.83 -21.22 10.40
C TYR A 423 12.64 -22.46 9.99
N TYR A 424 12.88 -22.62 8.68
CA TYR A 424 13.66 -23.74 8.17
C TYR A 424 15.10 -23.71 8.72
N LEU A 425 15.76 -22.55 8.73
CA LEU A 425 17.10 -22.41 9.26
C LEU A 425 17.18 -22.74 10.76
N ASN A 426 16.11 -22.48 11.52
CA ASN A 426 16.04 -22.72 12.97
C ASN A 426 15.65 -24.15 13.37
N GLY A 427 15.23 -25.02 12.47
CA GLY A 427 14.81 -26.37 12.85
C GLY A 427 13.50 -26.81 12.25
N ASP A 428 12.61 -25.87 11.99
CA ASP A 428 11.18 -26.09 11.83
C ASP A 428 10.78 -26.16 10.36
N THR A 429 11.04 -27.32 9.76
CA THR A 429 10.74 -27.58 8.34
C THR A 429 9.24 -27.58 8.06
N ASP A 430 8.42 -28.07 8.99
CA ASP A 430 6.98 -28.17 8.81
C ASP A 430 6.32 -26.79 8.81
N ALA A 431 6.70 -25.92 9.76
CA ALA A 431 6.21 -24.54 9.77
C ALA A 431 6.67 -23.77 8.51
N ALA A 432 7.92 -23.96 8.08
CA ALA A 432 8.44 -23.33 6.86
C ALA A 432 7.63 -23.72 5.62
N MET A 433 7.44 -25.03 5.40
CA MET A 433 6.71 -25.55 4.24
C MET A 433 5.23 -25.16 4.29
N ALA A 434 4.59 -25.19 5.46
CA ALA A 434 3.21 -24.75 5.63
C ALA A 434 3.05 -23.25 5.29
N LEU A 435 4.00 -22.42 5.73
CA LEU A 435 3.97 -20.98 5.51
C LEU A 435 4.14 -20.63 4.02
N TRP A 436 5.10 -21.22 3.32
CA TRP A 436 5.27 -21.02 1.88
C TRP A 436 4.09 -21.56 1.08
N ALA A 437 3.54 -22.72 1.44
CA ALA A 437 2.35 -23.26 0.77
C ALA A 437 1.11 -22.36 0.97
N ALA A 438 0.93 -21.79 2.15
CA ALA A 438 -0.14 -20.82 2.41
C ALA A 438 0.08 -19.51 1.63
N TYR A 439 1.32 -19.03 1.53
CA TYR A 439 1.70 -17.87 0.73
C TYR A 439 1.43 -18.08 -0.76
N ILE A 440 1.96 -19.15 -1.35
CA ILE A 440 1.82 -19.43 -2.79
C ILE A 440 0.35 -19.59 -3.19
N ARG A 441 -0.50 -20.19 -2.33
CA ARG A 441 -1.95 -20.34 -2.58
C ARG A 441 -2.71 -19.01 -2.58
N ARG A 442 -2.17 -17.97 -1.95
CA ARG A 442 -2.79 -16.64 -1.88
C ARG A 442 -2.36 -15.70 -3.00
N LEU A 443 -1.34 -16.06 -3.77
CA LEU A 443 -0.91 -15.26 -4.91
C LEU A 443 -2.05 -15.18 -5.93
N ALA A 444 -2.39 -13.97 -6.35
CA ALA A 444 -3.38 -13.75 -7.41
C ALA A 444 -2.93 -14.39 -8.74
N ASN A 445 -1.63 -14.36 -9.00
CA ASN A 445 -1.01 -15.00 -10.15
C ASN A 445 0.27 -15.70 -9.71
N ILE A 446 0.36 -17.02 -9.92
CA ILE A 446 1.56 -17.77 -9.59
C ILE A 446 2.71 -17.52 -10.58
N HIS A 447 2.48 -16.83 -11.70
CA HIS A 447 3.48 -16.45 -12.70
C HIS A 447 4.00 -15.02 -12.49
N SER A 448 3.72 -14.42 -11.33
CA SER A 448 4.20 -13.09 -10.98
C SER A 448 5.53 -13.14 -10.21
N PRO A 449 6.30 -12.03 -10.16
CA PRO A 449 7.58 -11.97 -9.46
C PRO A 449 7.51 -12.31 -7.96
N GLU A 450 6.35 -12.11 -7.32
CA GLU A 450 6.08 -12.44 -5.91
C GLU A 450 6.30 -13.94 -5.60
N TYR A 451 6.18 -14.82 -6.60
CA TYR A 451 6.46 -16.24 -6.44
C TYR A 451 7.96 -16.54 -6.18
N ALA A 452 8.88 -15.76 -6.74
CA ALA A 452 10.29 -16.13 -6.88
C ALA A 452 10.96 -16.52 -5.56
N PHE A 453 10.89 -15.65 -4.54
CA PHE A 453 11.57 -15.89 -3.26
C PHE A 453 11.09 -17.19 -2.59
N ALA A 454 9.78 -17.35 -2.42
CA ALA A 454 9.21 -18.55 -1.81
C ALA A 454 9.45 -19.79 -2.69
N GLY A 455 9.46 -19.64 -4.01
CA GLY A 455 9.76 -20.68 -4.98
C GLY A 455 11.19 -21.22 -4.83
N TYR A 456 12.20 -20.34 -4.72
CA TYR A 456 13.57 -20.74 -4.44
C TYR A 456 13.67 -21.48 -3.11
N CYS A 457 13.10 -20.93 -2.03
CA CYS A 457 13.17 -21.56 -0.71
C CYS A 457 12.51 -22.94 -0.68
N THR A 458 11.28 -23.05 -1.22
CA THR A 458 10.56 -24.33 -1.31
C THR A 458 11.35 -25.33 -2.13
N GLY A 459 11.91 -24.90 -3.26
CA GLY A 459 12.70 -25.74 -4.15
C GLY A 459 13.98 -26.28 -3.50
N MET A 460 14.74 -25.45 -2.78
CA MET A 460 15.93 -25.88 -2.05
C MET A 460 15.59 -26.94 -1.01
N VAL A 461 14.55 -26.70 -0.19
CA VAL A 461 14.13 -27.64 0.86
C VAL A 461 13.64 -28.96 0.27
N LEU A 462 12.89 -28.93 -0.84
CA LEU A 462 12.47 -30.14 -1.55
C LEU A 462 13.67 -30.93 -2.11
N HIS A 463 14.71 -30.25 -2.60
CA HIS A 463 15.91 -30.91 -3.09
C HIS A 463 16.68 -31.60 -1.96
N VAL A 464 16.81 -30.94 -0.80
CA VAL A 464 17.41 -31.51 0.41
C VAL A 464 16.62 -32.72 0.91
N ALA A 465 15.28 -32.68 0.78
CA ALA A 465 14.38 -33.80 1.09
C ALA A 465 14.30 -34.88 -0.03
N ASP A 466 15.24 -34.88 -0.98
CA ASP A 466 15.34 -35.80 -2.12
C ASP A 466 14.14 -35.83 -3.08
N ARG A 467 13.34 -34.76 -3.11
CA ARG A 467 12.23 -34.59 -4.06
C ARG A 467 12.66 -33.83 -5.31
N ARG A 468 13.68 -34.34 -6.00
CA ARG A 468 14.37 -33.68 -7.13
C ARG A 468 13.43 -33.13 -8.23
N PRO A 469 12.43 -33.87 -8.72
CA PRO A 469 11.56 -33.37 -9.80
C PRO A 469 10.70 -32.17 -9.36
N ALA A 470 10.20 -32.20 -8.12
CA ALA A 470 9.39 -31.11 -7.57
C ALA A 470 10.26 -29.87 -7.30
N ALA A 471 11.48 -30.08 -6.79
CA ALA A 471 12.46 -29.01 -6.58
C ALA A 471 12.82 -28.30 -7.89
N ALA A 472 13.18 -29.06 -8.94
CA ALA A 472 13.53 -28.50 -10.24
C ALA A 472 12.38 -27.67 -10.83
N LYS A 473 11.14 -28.16 -10.72
CA LYS A 473 9.95 -27.42 -11.18
C LYS A 473 9.76 -26.09 -10.45
N ALA A 474 9.92 -26.08 -9.13
CA ALA A 474 9.76 -24.86 -8.32
C ALA A 474 10.85 -23.83 -8.62
N ILE A 475 12.12 -24.26 -8.67
CA ILE A 475 13.26 -23.37 -8.90
C ILE A 475 13.28 -22.83 -10.33
N LYS A 476 13.04 -23.69 -11.34
CA LYS A 476 12.96 -23.24 -12.73
C LYS A 476 11.90 -22.16 -12.89
N LYS A 477 10.73 -22.36 -12.26
CA LYS A 477 9.67 -21.37 -12.25
C LYS A 477 10.09 -20.06 -11.55
N ALA A 478 10.75 -20.16 -10.40
CA ALA A 478 11.25 -18.97 -9.69
C ALA A 478 12.16 -18.14 -10.61
N PHE A 479 13.10 -18.76 -11.33
CA PHE A 479 13.94 -18.06 -12.31
C PHE A 479 13.14 -17.44 -13.46
N THR A 480 12.06 -18.08 -13.94
CA THR A 480 11.27 -17.50 -15.04
C THR A 480 10.61 -16.16 -14.69
N VAL A 481 10.24 -15.97 -13.42
CA VAL A 481 9.50 -14.79 -12.93
C VAL A 481 10.38 -13.78 -12.19
N ASP A 482 11.64 -14.14 -11.89
CA ASP A 482 12.60 -13.29 -11.18
C ASP A 482 13.42 -12.44 -12.16
N ALA A 483 12.89 -11.26 -12.51
CA ALA A 483 13.61 -10.32 -13.36
C ALA A 483 14.97 -9.96 -12.75
N HIS A 484 16.03 -10.07 -13.55
CA HIS A 484 17.42 -9.79 -13.16
C HIS A 484 17.93 -10.58 -11.94
N ASN A 485 17.29 -11.71 -11.60
CA ASN A 485 17.68 -12.57 -10.47
C ASN A 485 17.72 -11.84 -9.11
N LEU A 486 16.88 -10.81 -8.91
CA LEU A 486 16.86 -10.00 -7.70
C LEU A 486 16.49 -10.83 -6.46
N GLN A 487 15.47 -11.69 -6.55
CA GLN A 487 15.07 -12.53 -5.42
C GLN A 487 16.09 -13.64 -5.16
N TYR A 488 16.73 -14.18 -6.21
CA TYR A 488 17.86 -15.10 -6.05
C TYR A 488 18.99 -14.46 -5.22
N GLN A 489 19.42 -13.25 -5.57
CA GLN A 489 20.47 -12.51 -4.84
C GLN A 489 20.08 -12.27 -3.38
N ASN A 490 18.81 -11.94 -3.12
CA ASN A 490 18.29 -11.77 -1.76
C ASN A 490 18.33 -13.07 -0.94
N VAL A 491 17.94 -14.20 -1.54
CA VAL A 491 18.00 -15.51 -0.87
C VAL A 491 19.46 -15.91 -0.61
N ASP A 492 20.35 -15.74 -1.58
CA ASP A 492 21.79 -16.03 -1.42
C ASP A 492 22.39 -15.20 -0.29
N LEU A 493 22.08 -13.89 -0.21
CA LEU A 493 22.54 -13.01 0.85
C LEU A 493 22.12 -13.53 2.24
N VAL A 494 20.83 -13.86 2.42
CA VAL A 494 20.35 -14.36 3.72
C VAL A 494 21.03 -15.68 4.10
N LEU A 495 21.20 -16.60 3.15
CA LEU A 495 21.89 -17.87 3.39
C LEU A 495 23.37 -17.67 3.72
N ARG A 496 24.05 -16.78 2.98
CA ARG A 496 25.46 -16.43 3.21
C ARG A 496 25.67 -15.87 4.61
N GLU A 497 24.83 -14.92 5.01
CA GLU A 497 24.92 -14.31 6.33
C GLU A 497 24.52 -15.27 7.46
N ALA A 498 23.53 -16.15 7.24
CA ALA A 498 23.18 -17.20 8.19
C ALA A 498 24.29 -18.25 8.36
N ALA A 499 25.20 -18.37 7.40
CA ALA A 499 26.34 -19.28 7.45
C ALA A 499 27.60 -18.66 8.10
N HIS A 500 27.59 -17.35 8.42
CA HIS A 500 28.75 -16.70 9.04
C HIS A 500 29.01 -17.24 10.45
N PRO A 501 30.28 -17.57 10.79
CA PRO A 501 30.62 -18.04 12.11
C PRO A 501 30.49 -16.89 13.13
N PRO A 502 29.96 -17.13 14.34
CA PRO A 502 29.93 -16.11 15.39
C PRO A 502 31.38 -15.79 15.78
N SER A 503 31.75 -14.52 15.66
CA SER A 503 33.15 -14.09 15.80
C SER A 503 33.73 -14.23 17.21
N ASN A 504 32.94 -14.59 18.23
CA ASN A 504 33.38 -14.72 19.63
C ASN A 504 32.46 -15.58 20.53
N VAL A 505 31.72 -16.56 20.00
CA VAL A 505 30.79 -17.39 20.80
C VAL A 505 31.20 -18.87 20.70
N VAL A 506 31.16 -19.58 21.83
CA VAL A 506 31.29 -21.05 21.86
C VAL A 506 30.25 -21.64 20.90
N SER A 507 30.70 -22.48 19.97
CA SER A 507 29.82 -23.16 19.02
C SER A 507 28.67 -23.83 19.76
N THR A 508 27.43 -23.40 19.47
CA THR A 508 26.25 -24.09 19.99
C THR A 508 25.82 -25.11 18.96
N GLU A 509 25.40 -26.29 19.41
CA GLU A 509 24.89 -27.35 18.51
C GLU A 509 23.76 -26.81 17.60
N HIS A 510 22.92 -25.93 18.14
CA HIS A 510 21.88 -25.24 17.37
C HIS A 510 22.47 -24.32 16.29
N GLY A 511 23.47 -23.51 16.62
CA GLY A 511 24.17 -22.64 15.67
C GLY A 511 24.87 -23.40 14.55
N ASP A 512 25.52 -24.53 14.87
CA ASP A 512 26.17 -25.39 13.89
C ASP A 512 25.17 -26.04 12.93
N ARG A 513 24.04 -26.51 13.43
CA ARG A 513 22.94 -27.03 12.59
C ARG A 513 22.36 -25.96 11.68
N ARG A 514 22.14 -24.74 12.19
CA ARG A 514 21.65 -23.61 11.39
C ARG A 514 22.63 -23.26 10.26
N ARG A 515 23.91 -23.18 10.58
CA ARG A 515 24.99 -22.94 9.60
C ARG A 515 25.04 -24.01 8.53
N LEU A 516 24.97 -25.29 8.91
CA LEU A 516 24.97 -26.41 7.98
C LEU A 516 23.77 -26.36 7.02
N ARG A 517 22.56 -26.07 7.53
CA ARG A 517 21.36 -25.89 6.70
C ARG A 517 21.53 -24.76 5.69
N ALA A 518 22.09 -23.63 6.13
CA ALA A 518 22.33 -22.47 5.28
C ALA A 518 23.30 -22.80 4.14
N LEU A 519 24.45 -23.41 4.45
CA LEU A 519 25.45 -23.84 3.45
C LEU A 519 24.84 -24.84 2.46
N THR A 520 24.15 -25.86 2.96
CA THR A 520 23.51 -26.89 2.11
C THR A 520 22.52 -26.28 1.14
N CYS A 521 21.64 -25.38 1.61
CA CYS A 521 20.68 -24.70 0.75
C CYS A 521 21.38 -23.82 -0.29
N ARG A 522 22.44 -23.12 0.11
CA ARG A 522 23.19 -22.25 -0.78
C ARG A 522 23.87 -23.02 -1.92
N ASP A 523 24.47 -24.17 -1.61
CA ASP A 523 25.08 -25.05 -2.62
C ASP A 523 24.05 -25.55 -3.63
N VAL A 524 22.87 -25.95 -3.15
CA VAL A 524 21.75 -26.33 -4.01
C VAL A 524 21.33 -25.17 -4.91
N LEU A 525 21.08 -24.00 -4.33
CA LEU A 525 20.64 -22.82 -5.08
C LEU A 525 21.64 -22.42 -6.17
N MET A 526 22.93 -22.42 -5.82
CA MET A 526 24.03 -22.10 -6.74
C MET A 526 24.09 -23.11 -7.90
N SER A 527 23.91 -24.40 -7.61
CA SER A 527 23.92 -25.44 -8.66
C SER A 527 22.83 -25.22 -9.71
N TYR A 528 21.61 -24.86 -9.28
CA TYR A 528 20.52 -24.54 -10.19
C TYR A 528 20.72 -23.21 -10.93
N TYR A 529 21.32 -22.21 -10.27
CA TYR A 529 21.66 -20.95 -10.92
C TYR A 529 22.67 -21.14 -12.05
N LEU A 530 23.74 -21.88 -11.81
CA LEU A 530 24.74 -22.20 -12.83
C LEU A 530 24.12 -22.98 -14.01
N ALA A 531 23.24 -23.93 -13.72
CA ALA A 531 22.49 -24.65 -14.76
C ALA A 531 21.58 -23.71 -15.56
N HIS A 532 20.87 -22.79 -14.89
CA HIS A 532 20.02 -21.81 -15.55
C HIS A 532 20.81 -20.88 -16.48
N GLN A 533 21.98 -20.39 -16.04
CA GLN A 533 22.86 -19.55 -16.86
C GLN A 533 23.37 -20.25 -18.12
N LEU A 534 23.56 -21.57 -18.08
CA LEU A 534 23.95 -22.36 -19.25
C LEU A 534 22.78 -22.53 -20.25
N GLU A 535 21.53 -22.60 -19.77
CA GLU A 535 20.33 -22.69 -20.62
C GLU A 535 19.97 -21.34 -21.26
N THR A 536 20.31 -20.23 -20.62
CA THR A 536 20.02 -18.86 -21.09
C THR A 536 21.30 -18.01 -21.11
N PRO A 537 22.17 -18.16 -22.14
CA PRO A 537 23.36 -17.35 -22.25
C PRO A 537 23.00 -15.86 -22.38
N PRO A 538 23.83 -14.93 -21.87
CA PRO A 538 23.58 -13.50 -22.02
C PRO A 538 23.48 -13.13 -23.51
N PRO A 539 22.65 -12.16 -23.88
CA PRO A 539 22.60 -11.68 -25.25
C PRO A 539 24.00 -11.23 -25.66
N THR A 540 24.54 -11.85 -26.71
CA THR A 540 25.86 -11.51 -27.26
C THR A 540 25.88 -10.02 -27.56
N THR A 541 26.79 -9.29 -26.93
CA THR A 541 27.14 -7.94 -27.34
C THR A 541 27.50 -8.00 -28.82
N SER A 542 26.66 -7.39 -29.67
CA SER A 542 27.00 -7.22 -31.08
C SER A 542 28.27 -6.41 -31.14
N ASN A 543 29.40 -7.07 -31.39
CA ASN A 543 30.64 -6.43 -31.80
C ASN A 543 30.28 -5.50 -32.96
N SER A 544 30.36 -4.20 -32.73
CA SER A 544 30.41 -3.21 -33.79
C SER A 544 31.61 -3.55 -34.67
N GLY A 545 31.31 -4.14 -35.83
CA GLY A 545 32.29 -4.49 -36.82
C GLY A 545 33.06 -3.24 -37.23
N LEU A 546 34.29 -3.12 -36.72
CA LEU A 546 35.37 -2.38 -37.34
C LEU A 546 35.54 -2.94 -38.77
N ARG A 547 34.85 -2.34 -39.74
CA ARG A 547 35.23 -2.46 -41.15
C ARG A 547 36.57 -1.74 -41.31
N ARG A 548 37.65 -2.50 -41.20
CA ARG A 548 38.88 -2.21 -41.94
C ARG A 548 38.66 -2.63 -43.40
N GLY A 549 38.69 -1.65 -44.29
CA GLY A 549 38.98 -1.77 -45.71
C GLY A 549 39.38 -0.36 -46.16
N GLY A 550 40.55 -0.07 -46.71
CA GLY A 550 41.45 -0.93 -47.48
C GLY A 550 41.19 -0.66 -48.97
N VAL A 551 41.89 0.38 -49.46
CA VAL A 551 41.90 0.97 -50.82
C VAL A 551 40.72 1.86 -51.17
#